data_AF-A0A093YJJ7-F1
#
_entry.id   AF-A0A093YJJ7-F1
#
_cell.length_a   1.000
_cell.length_b   1.000
_cell.length_c   1.000
_cell.angle_alpha   90.00
_cell.angle_beta   90.00
_cell.angle_gamma   90.00
#
_symmetry.space_group_name_H-M   'P 1'
#
loop_
_entity.id
_entity.type
_entity.pdbx_description
1 polymer ?
#
loop_
_entity_poly.entity_id
_entity_poly.type
_entity_poly.pdbx_seq_one_letter_code
_entity_poly.pdbx_strand_id
1 'polypeptide(L)'
;MAVIWGLDLKEMRWGKFKGSYMFNRAYHLRTTKMIVYQAAMIFCVISESVGTAMLSDYVDQQDGISTRSQGKAQVQNDDIVGIASFNILVGIAVAVIFGSAFFFDLFWPERQETKTVRLWWKIAAVTVSIMTLADALALTVIVATHSAYIVGVPHEYAQILFENNGKPNAIYRKNAMSVTSSVLLWLGVVATFSSTYIMWKSHQHDDEFGPWSAKYKENENPQS
;
A
#
# COMPACT_ATOMS: atom_id res chain seq x y z
N MET A 1 -14.22 -33.09 3.58
CA MET A 1 -14.13 -31.69 4.05
C MET A 1 -13.07 -30.98 3.23
N ALA A 2 -13.31 -29.74 2.83
CA ALA A 2 -12.52 -29.08 1.79
C ALA A 2 -11.14 -28.66 2.30
N VAL A 3 -10.14 -29.51 2.06
CA VAL A 3 -8.74 -29.12 2.06
C VAL A 3 -8.47 -28.53 0.68
N ILE A 4 -8.25 -27.23 0.63
CA ILE A 4 -7.93 -26.52 -0.62
C ILE A 4 -6.42 -26.26 -0.57
N TRP A 5 -5.68 -26.88 -1.49
CA TRP A 5 -4.23 -26.66 -1.66
C TRP A 5 -3.38 -27.00 -0.41
N GLY A 6 -3.82 -28.01 0.37
CA GLY A 6 -3.12 -28.43 1.59
C GLY A 6 -3.41 -27.58 2.83
N LEU A 7 -4.30 -26.58 2.72
CA LEU A 7 -4.72 -25.72 3.81
C LEU A 7 -6.08 -26.19 4.35
N ASP A 8 -6.15 -26.48 5.64
CA ASP A 8 -7.42 -26.85 6.28
C ASP A 8 -8.24 -25.59 6.57
N LEU A 9 -9.38 -25.43 5.89
CA LEU A 9 -10.29 -24.30 6.08
C LEU A 9 -10.88 -24.24 7.50
N LYS A 10 -10.84 -25.33 8.29
CA LYS A 10 -11.26 -25.33 9.71
C LYS A 10 -10.37 -24.45 10.60
N GLU A 11 -9.17 -24.15 10.14
CA GLU A 11 -8.22 -23.30 10.84
C GLU A 11 -8.54 -21.81 10.70
N MET A 12 -9.35 -21.43 9.71
CA MET A 12 -9.91 -20.09 9.60
C MET A 12 -10.99 -19.90 10.67
N ARG A 13 -10.59 -19.32 11.80
CA ARG A 13 -11.49 -19.00 12.91
C ARG A 13 -11.38 -17.54 13.27
N TRP A 14 -12.52 -16.89 13.48
CA TRP A 14 -12.57 -15.51 13.97
C TRP A 14 -11.77 -15.30 15.27
N GLY A 15 -11.68 -16.33 16.12
CA GLY A 15 -10.86 -16.31 17.33
C GLY A 15 -9.35 -16.12 17.09
N LYS A 16 -8.82 -16.44 15.90
CA LYS A 16 -7.41 -16.19 15.56
C LYS A 16 -7.09 -14.70 15.37
N PHE A 17 -8.09 -13.86 15.10
CA PHE A 17 -7.91 -12.39 15.09
C PHE A 17 -7.78 -11.78 16.49
N LYS A 18 -8.02 -12.54 17.56
CA LYS A 18 -7.83 -12.03 18.92
C LYS A 18 -6.37 -11.63 19.09
N GLY A 19 -6.12 -10.42 19.63
CA GLY A 19 -4.76 -9.90 19.82
C GLY A 19 -3.84 -10.84 20.60
N SER A 20 -4.38 -11.59 21.56
CA SER A 20 -3.63 -12.61 22.31
C SER A 20 -3.07 -13.75 21.45
N TYR A 21 -3.70 -14.05 20.30
CA TYR A 21 -3.24 -15.04 19.34
C TYR A 21 -2.34 -14.40 18.27
N MET A 22 -2.73 -13.25 17.72
CA MET A 22 -1.95 -12.51 16.73
C MET A 22 -0.55 -12.14 17.23
N PHE A 23 -0.44 -11.69 18.49
CA PHE A 23 0.80 -11.19 19.07
C PHE A 23 1.52 -12.23 19.96
N ASN A 24 1.17 -13.51 19.84
CA ASN A 24 1.84 -14.58 20.58
C ASN A 24 3.29 -14.78 20.07
N ARG A 25 4.21 -15.09 20.99
CA ARG A 25 5.63 -15.36 20.72
C ARG A 25 5.94 -16.83 20.41
N ALA A 26 4.93 -17.71 20.33
CA ALA A 26 5.12 -19.12 20.01
C ALA A 26 5.85 -19.34 18.68
N TYR A 27 5.54 -18.55 17.66
CA TYR A 27 6.12 -18.65 16.31
C TYR A 27 7.16 -17.56 16.04
N HIS A 28 8.18 -17.89 15.26
CA HIS A 28 9.29 -16.97 14.97
C HIS A 28 8.79 -15.71 14.23
N LEU A 29 9.19 -14.53 14.72
CA LEU A 29 8.84 -13.20 14.19
C LEU A 29 7.33 -12.92 14.05
N ARG A 30 6.43 -13.70 14.67
CA ARG A 30 4.98 -13.57 14.47
C ARG A 30 4.46 -12.16 14.78
N THR A 31 4.69 -11.66 15.98
CA THR A 31 4.28 -10.31 16.39
C THR A 31 4.82 -9.25 15.43
N THR A 32 6.09 -9.37 15.03
CA THR A 32 6.76 -8.43 14.13
C THR A 32 6.15 -8.46 12.72
N LYS A 33 5.91 -9.64 12.16
CA LYS A 33 5.23 -9.82 10.86
C LYS A 33 3.84 -9.17 10.89
N MET A 34 3.05 -9.49 11.91
CA MET A 34 1.68 -8.98 12.04
C MET A 34 1.64 -7.45 12.14
N ILE A 35 2.57 -6.82 12.85
CA ILE A 35 2.63 -5.35 12.96
C ILE A 35 3.11 -4.71 11.66
N VAL A 36 4.22 -5.21 11.10
CA VAL A 36 4.89 -4.54 9.98
C VAL A 36 4.12 -4.72 8.67
N TYR A 37 3.52 -5.89 8.44
CA TYR A 37 2.64 -6.10 7.27
C TYR A 37 1.39 -5.22 7.34
N GLN A 38 0.79 -5.08 8.54
CA GLN A 38 -0.36 -4.20 8.74
C GLN A 38 0.02 -2.72 8.60
N ALA A 39 1.18 -2.31 9.08
CA ALA A 39 1.67 -0.95 8.87
C ALA A 39 1.82 -0.63 7.37
N ALA A 40 2.41 -1.55 6.59
CA ALA A 40 2.54 -1.40 5.14
C ALA A 40 1.17 -1.24 4.47
N MET A 41 0.20 -2.10 4.81
CA MET A 41 -1.15 -2.00 4.28
C MET A 41 -1.84 -0.69 4.67
N ILE A 42 -1.80 -0.31 5.95
CA ILE A 42 -2.49 0.90 6.44
C ILE A 42 -1.93 2.15 5.75
N PHE A 43 -0.61 2.32 5.71
CA PHE A 43 -0.03 3.51 5.12
C PHE A 43 -0.29 3.61 3.60
N CYS A 44 -0.14 2.52 2.87
CA CYS A 44 -0.42 2.51 1.43
C CYS A 44 -1.92 2.71 1.13
N VAL A 45 -2.82 2.07 1.87
CA VAL A 45 -4.28 2.20 1.66
C VAL A 45 -4.79 3.60 2.02
N ILE A 46 -4.28 4.21 3.11
CA ILE A 46 -4.67 5.59 3.43
C ILE A 46 -4.08 6.55 2.39
N SER A 47 -2.82 6.36 1.97
CA SER A 47 -2.23 7.13 0.87
C SER A 47 -3.09 7.07 -0.40
N GLU A 48 -3.49 5.86 -0.80
CA GLU A 48 -4.38 5.59 -1.94
C GLU A 48 -5.73 6.30 -1.77
N SER A 49 -6.37 6.16 -0.60
CA SER A 49 -7.70 6.71 -0.35
C SER A 49 -7.70 8.23 -0.42
N VAL A 50 -6.68 8.86 0.19
CA VAL A 50 -6.48 10.31 0.12
C VAL A 50 -6.10 10.74 -1.30
N GLY A 51 -5.28 9.96 -2.00
CA GLY A 51 -4.92 10.18 -3.40
C GLY A 51 -6.12 10.10 -4.33
N THR A 52 -7.08 9.21 -4.04
CA THR A 52 -8.33 9.06 -4.79
C THR A 52 -9.27 10.25 -4.56
N ALA A 53 -9.35 10.73 -3.32
CA ALA A 53 -10.11 11.96 -3.03
C ALA A 53 -9.49 13.17 -3.76
N MET A 54 -8.15 13.28 -3.75
CA MET A 54 -7.43 14.28 -4.53
C MET A 54 -7.69 14.16 -6.03
N LEU A 55 -7.68 12.94 -6.57
CA LEU A 55 -7.97 12.66 -7.98
C LEU A 55 -9.37 13.16 -8.35
N SER A 56 -10.38 12.84 -7.54
CA SER A 56 -11.76 13.29 -7.76
C SER A 56 -11.84 14.80 -7.85
N ASP A 57 -11.21 15.52 -6.90
CA ASP A 57 -11.18 16.98 -6.88
C ASP A 57 -10.58 17.58 -8.18
N TYR A 58 -9.50 17.00 -8.71
CA TYR A 58 -8.86 17.49 -9.94
C TYR A 58 -9.66 17.18 -11.19
N VAL A 59 -10.35 16.03 -11.24
CA VAL A 59 -11.29 15.70 -12.33
C VAL A 59 -12.49 16.64 -12.29
N ASP A 60 -13.07 16.88 -11.12
CA ASP A 60 -14.19 17.82 -10.95
C ASP A 60 -13.81 19.25 -11.34
N GLN A 61 -12.55 19.67 -11.09
CA GLN A 61 -12.04 20.95 -11.57
C GLN A 61 -11.95 21.03 -13.09
N GLN A 62 -11.47 19.97 -13.74
CA GLN A 62 -11.41 19.89 -15.20
C GLN A 62 -12.82 19.98 -15.80
N ASP A 63 -13.77 19.23 -15.27
CA ASP A 63 -15.16 19.23 -15.74
C ASP A 63 -15.86 20.56 -15.47
N GLY A 64 -15.65 21.15 -14.29
CA GLY A 64 -16.23 22.44 -13.91
C GLY A 64 -15.75 23.59 -14.79
N ILE A 65 -14.45 23.66 -15.06
CA ILE A 65 -13.85 24.69 -15.91
C ILE A 65 -14.24 24.49 -17.37
N SER A 66 -14.23 23.25 -17.86
CA SER A 66 -14.70 22.91 -19.21
C SER A 66 -16.15 23.32 -19.43
N THR A 67 -17.04 22.99 -18.47
CA THR A 67 -18.47 23.33 -18.53
C THR A 67 -18.71 24.84 -18.56
N ARG A 68 -18.04 25.60 -17.69
CA ARG A 68 -18.21 27.07 -17.62
C ARG A 68 -17.63 27.80 -18.83
N SER A 69 -16.59 27.24 -19.45
CA SER A 69 -15.97 27.80 -20.64
C SER A 69 -16.62 27.35 -21.95
N GLN A 70 -17.69 26.54 -21.89
CA GLN A 70 -18.32 25.91 -23.06
C GLN A 70 -17.30 25.12 -23.90
N GLY A 71 -16.37 24.43 -23.24
CA GLY A 71 -15.32 23.62 -23.88
C GLY A 71 -14.16 24.41 -24.49
N LYS A 72 -14.10 25.73 -24.29
CA LYS A 72 -13.00 26.58 -24.82
C LYS A 72 -11.73 26.49 -23.97
N ALA A 73 -11.86 26.28 -22.66
CA ALA A 73 -10.74 26.13 -21.75
C ALA A 73 -10.49 24.64 -21.49
N GLN A 74 -9.25 24.20 -21.74
CA GLN A 74 -8.82 22.84 -21.45
C GLN A 74 -7.87 22.85 -20.25
N VAL A 75 -8.25 22.18 -19.17
CA VAL A 75 -7.38 22.00 -18.00
C VAL A 75 -6.39 20.89 -18.30
N GLN A 76 -5.12 21.15 -18.00
CA GLN A 76 -4.01 20.22 -18.12
C GLN A 76 -3.57 19.84 -16.71
N ASN A 77 -3.94 18.63 -16.29
CA ASN A 77 -3.66 18.02 -14.99
C ASN A 77 -3.42 16.49 -15.11
N ASP A 78 -3.11 16.02 -16.32
CA ASP A 78 -2.93 14.60 -16.63
C ASP A 78 -1.83 13.95 -15.79
N ASP A 79 -0.86 14.75 -15.36
CA ASP A 79 0.23 14.31 -14.49
C ASP A 79 -0.25 13.89 -13.10
N ILE A 80 -1.03 14.73 -12.41
CA ILE A 80 -1.55 14.41 -11.08
C ILE A 80 -2.63 13.32 -11.15
N VAL A 81 -3.44 13.32 -12.22
CA VAL A 81 -4.46 12.28 -12.47
C VAL A 81 -3.81 10.92 -12.72
N GLY A 82 -2.77 10.90 -13.56
CA GLY A 82 -2.04 9.69 -13.91
C GLY A 82 -1.31 9.08 -12.72
N ILE A 83 -0.60 9.89 -11.94
CA ILE A 83 0.11 9.37 -10.76
C ILE A 83 -0.84 8.94 -9.64
N ALA A 84 -1.97 9.63 -9.44
CA ALA A 84 -2.97 9.19 -8.47
C ALA A 84 -3.58 7.84 -8.85
N SER A 85 -3.81 7.61 -10.15
CA SER A 85 -4.29 6.33 -10.67
C SER A 85 -3.24 5.21 -10.50
N PHE A 86 -1.96 5.53 -10.67
CA PHE A 86 -0.88 4.59 -10.37
C PHE A 86 -0.80 4.24 -8.88
N ASN A 87 -0.97 5.22 -7.99
CA ASN A 87 -1.02 5.02 -6.54
C ASN A 87 -2.16 4.08 -6.12
N ILE A 88 -3.34 4.17 -6.75
CA ILE A 88 -4.43 3.21 -6.54
C ILE A 88 -3.98 1.78 -6.88
N LEU A 89 -3.37 1.58 -8.05
CA LEU A 89 -2.88 0.27 -8.48
C LEU A 89 -1.84 -0.29 -7.49
N VAL A 90 -0.91 0.55 -7.05
CA VAL A 90 0.14 0.18 -6.08
C VAL A 90 -0.46 -0.16 -4.72
N GLY A 91 -1.40 0.64 -4.21
CA GLY A 91 -2.10 0.40 -2.95
C GLY A 91 -2.81 -0.95 -2.94
N ILE A 92 -3.58 -1.25 -4.01
CA ILE A 92 -4.22 -2.56 -4.20
C ILE A 92 -3.19 -3.69 -4.26
N ALA A 93 -2.10 -3.53 -5.01
CA ALA A 93 -1.06 -4.55 -5.13
C ALA A 93 -0.40 -4.87 -3.77
N VAL A 94 -0.09 -3.84 -2.98
CA VAL A 94 0.45 -3.98 -1.61
C VAL A 94 -0.55 -4.70 -0.71
N ALA A 95 -1.83 -4.31 -0.75
CA ALA A 95 -2.88 -4.94 0.04
C ALA A 95 -3.09 -6.42 -0.33
N VAL A 96 -3.04 -6.75 -1.63
CA VAL A 96 -3.14 -8.15 -2.08
C VAL A 96 -1.95 -8.97 -1.61
N ILE A 97 -0.71 -8.50 -1.81
CA ILE A 97 0.48 -9.28 -1.47
C ILE A 97 0.68 -9.37 0.04
N PHE A 98 0.80 -8.25 0.76
CA PHE A 98 1.07 -8.27 2.19
C PHE A 98 -0.17 -8.61 3.03
N GLY A 99 -1.37 -8.29 2.54
CA GLY A 99 -2.61 -8.74 3.18
C GLY A 99 -2.80 -10.23 3.09
N SER A 100 -2.56 -10.81 1.91
CA SER A 100 -2.56 -12.27 1.79
C SER A 100 -1.49 -12.89 2.67
N ALA A 101 -0.24 -12.42 2.62
CA ALA A 101 0.84 -12.92 3.47
C ALA A 101 0.47 -12.86 4.97
N PHE A 102 -0.13 -11.76 5.42
CA PHE A 102 -0.67 -11.60 6.77
C PHE A 102 -1.72 -12.67 7.10
N PHE A 103 -2.72 -12.86 6.25
CA PHE A 103 -3.78 -13.85 6.50
C PHE A 103 -3.23 -15.28 6.51
N PHE A 104 -2.32 -15.61 5.59
CA PHE A 104 -1.72 -16.94 5.58
C PHE A 104 -0.88 -17.20 6.84
N ASP A 105 -0.06 -16.23 7.28
CA ASP A 105 0.72 -16.36 8.52
C ASP A 105 -0.18 -16.38 9.77
N LEU A 106 -1.36 -15.79 9.69
CA LEU A 106 -2.32 -15.77 10.80
C LEU A 106 -3.08 -17.09 10.91
N PHE A 107 -3.64 -17.55 9.80
CA PHE A 107 -4.50 -18.73 9.76
C PHE A 107 -3.72 -20.02 9.71
N TRP A 108 -2.62 -20.10 8.96
CA TRP A 108 -1.83 -21.33 8.77
C TRP A 108 -0.34 -21.09 9.05
N PRO A 109 0.04 -20.82 10.31
CA PRO A 109 1.44 -20.55 10.66
C PRO A 109 2.37 -21.74 10.42
N GLU A 110 1.83 -22.97 10.35
CA GLU A 110 2.58 -24.22 10.15
C GLU A 110 2.54 -24.72 8.69
N ARG A 111 2.07 -23.88 7.74
CA ARG A 111 1.97 -24.26 6.33
C ARG A 111 3.32 -24.73 5.76
N GLN A 112 3.29 -25.88 5.11
CA GLN A 112 4.42 -26.42 4.35
C GLN A 112 4.30 -25.94 2.91
N GLU A 113 4.99 -24.86 2.57
CA GLU A 113 5.01 -24.32 1.20
C GLU A 113 6.16 -24.90 0.38
N THR A 114 5.94 -25.12 -0.91
CA THR A 114 7.02 -25.50 -1.83
C THR A 114 8.02 -24.35 -1.98
N LYS A 115 9.28 -24.69 -2.26
CA LYS A 115 10.35 -23.71 -2.48
C LYS A 115 9.99 -22.69 -3.58
N THR A 116 9.27 -23.14 -4.60
CA THR A 116 8.78 -22.30 -5.71
C THR A 116 7.78 -21.26 -5.22
N VAL A 117 6.78 -21.64 -4.42
CA VAL A 117 5.79 -20.70 -3.87
C VAL A 117 6.47 -19.67 -2.95
N ARG A 118 7.40 -20.12 -2.11
CA ARG A 118 8.21 -19.23 -1.27
C ARG A 118 9.03 -18.24 -2.10
N LEU A 119 9.60 -18.67 -3.22
CA LEU A 119 10.32 -17.79 -4.14
C LEU A 119 9.37 -16.75 -4.79
N TRP A 120 8.17 -17.16 -5.21
CA TRP A 120 7.17 -16.25 -5.75
C TRP A 120 6.73 -15.19 -4.76
N TRP A 121 6.53 -15.55 -3.49
CA TRP A 121 6.30 -14.57 -2.43
C TRP A 121 7.43 -13.55 -2.36
N LYS A 122 8.70 -14.01 -2.33
CA LYS A 122 9.88 -13.13 -2.26
C LYS A 122 9.96 -12.17 -3.45
N ILE A 123 9.73 -12.67 -4.66
CA ILE A 123 9.71 -11.86 -5.89
C ILE A 123 8.57 -10.85 -5.83
N ALA A 124 7.35 -11.28 -5.52
CA ALA A 124 6.19 -10.40 -5.46
C ALA A 124 6.38 -9.29 -4.42
N ALA A 125 6.89 -9.62 -3.23
CA ALA A 125 7.17 -8.65 -2.17
C ALA A 125 8.25 -7.64 -2.57
N VAL A 126 9.27 -8.02 -3.34
CA VAL A 126 10.24 -7.06 -3.88
C VAL A 126 9.62 -6.19 -4.95
N THR A 127 8.87 -6.78 -5.88
CA THR A 127 8.22 -6.06 -6.97
C THR A 127 7.28 -4.98 -6.44
N VAL A 128 6.39 -5.31 -5.49
CA VAL A 128 5.47 -4.31 -4.93
C VAL A 128 6.19 -3.23 -4.11
N SER A 129 7.30 -3.55 -3.43
CA SER A 129 8.11 -2.56 -2.71
C SER A 129 8.81 -1.60 -3.68
N ILE A 130 9.31 -2.09 -4.81
CA ILE A 130 9.89 -1.25 -5.88
C ILE A 130 8.81 -0.37 -6.52
N MET A 131 7.62 -0.94 -6.80
CA MET A 131 6.49 -0.16 -7.33
C MET A 131 6.07 0.94 -6.34
N THR A 132 6.01 0.63 -5.05
CA THR A 132 5.70 1.62 -3.99
C THR A 132 6.74 2.73 -3.95
N LEU A 133 8.03 2.40 -4.09
CA LEU A 133 9.09 3.41 -4.16
C LEU A 133 8.99 4.28 -5.42
N ALA A 134 8.75 3.66 -6.58
CA ALA A 134 8.59 4.38 -7.84
C ALA A 134 7.41 5.36 -7.77
N ASP A 135 6.29 4.91 -7.20
CA ASP A 135 5.11 5.74 -6.95
C ASP A 135 5.40 6.88 -5.97
N ALA A 136 6.03 6.58 -4.82
CA ALA A 136 6.41 7.61 -3.86
C ALA A 136 7.30 8.69 -4.48
N LEU A 137 8.29 8.30 -5.27
CA LEU A 137 9.17 9.24 -5.97
C LEU A 137 8.40 10.07 -7.00
N ALA A 138 7.64 9.44 -7.89
CA ALA A 138 6.91 10.12 -8.94
C ALA A 138 5.83 11.06 -8.37
N LEU A 139 5.05 10.60 -7.38
CA LEU A 139 4.05 11.41 -6.70
C LEU A 139 4.70 12.61 -5.99
N THR A 140 5.83 12.40 -5.31
CA THR A 140 6.55 13.49 -4.66
C THR A 140 7.06 14.52 -5.66
N VAL A 141 7.64 14.09 -6.78
CA VAL A 141 8.13 14.99 -7.83
C VAL A 141 6.96 15.81 -8.39
N ILE A 142 5.90 15.14 -8.86
CA ILE A 142 4.73 15.81 -9.45
C ILE A 142 4.13 16.80 -8.46
N VAL A 143 3.86 16.38 -7.22
CA VAL A 143 3.27 17.26 -6.20
C VAL A 143 4.17 18.46 -5.89
N ALA A 144 5.49 18.28 -5.85
CA ALA A 144 6.43 19.34 -5.52
C ALA A 144 6.62 20.35 -6.66
N THR A 145 6.75 19.87 -7.90
CA THR A 145 7.23 20.68 -9.03
C THR A 145 6.13 21.11 -9.99
N HIS A 146 5.02 20.37 -10.10
CA HIS A 146 4.00 20.63 -11.10
C HIS A 146 2.78 21.38 -10.55
N SER A 147 1.93 21.81 -11.48
CA SER A 147 0.67 22.51 -11.22
C SER A 147 -0.27 22.33 -12.41
N ALA A 148 -1.58 22.30 -12.14
CA ALA A 148 -2.59 22.37 -13.19
C ALA A 148 -2.54 23.73 -13.89
N TYR A 149 -2.72 23.73 -15.21
CA TYR A 149 -2.82 24.96 -16.01
C TYR A 149 -3.91 24.83 -17.07
N ILE A 150 -4.37 25.96 -17.61
CA ILE A 150 -5.42 25.99 -18.64
C ILE A 150 -4.80 26.42 -19.96
N VAL A 151 -5.19 25.74 -21.03
CA VAL A 151 -4.88 26.10 -22.42
C VAL A 151 -6.16 26.42 -23.20
N GLY A 152 -6.02 27.08 -24.36
CA GLY A 152 -7.15 27.45 -25.24
C GLY A 152 -7.79 28.81 -24.95
N VAL A 153 -7.38 29.49 -23.87
CA VAL A 153 -7.88 30.84 -23.51
C VAL A 153 -6.74 31.75 -23.03
N PRO A 154 -6.92 33.09 -23.04
CA PRO A 154 -5.94 34.03 -22.51
C PRO A 154 -5.63 33.78 -21.03
N HIS A 155 -4.39 34.06 -20.62
CA HIS A 155 -3.92 33.77 -19.26
C HIS A 155 -4.75 34.46 -18.16
N GLU A 156 -5.19 35.69 -18.39
CA GLU A 156 -6.05 36.43 -17.46
C GLU A 156 -7.40 35.73 -17.26
N TYR A 157 -7.99 35.23 -18.35
CA TYR A 157 -9.23 34.48 -18.29
C TYR A 157 -9.05 33.12 -17.61
N ALA A 158 -7.92 32.45 -17.82
CA ALA A 158 -7.56 31.22 -17.13
C ALA A 158 -7.47 31.42 -15.60
N GLN A 159 -6.86 32.51 -15.14
CA GLN A 159 -6.80 32.83 -13.71
C GLN A 159 -8.19 33.05 -13.11
N ILE A 160 -9.04 33.81 -13.80
CA ILE A 160 -10.44 34.04 -13.40
C ILE A 160 -11.21 32.71 -13.32
N LEU A 161 -10.98 31.78 -14.25
CA LEU A 161 -11.60 30.46 -14.22
C LEU A 161 -11.18 29.63 -13.00
N PHE A 162 -9.89 29.62 -12.66
CA PHE A 162 -9.42 28.94 -11.44
C PHE A 162 -9.99 29.57 -10.17
N GLU A 163 -10.01 30.90 -10.08
CA GLU A 163 -10.56 31.62 -8.93
C GLU A 163 -12.05 31.34 -8.75
N ASN A 164 -12.82 31.33 -9.85
CA ASN A 164 -14.25 31.06 -9.82
C ASN A 164 -14.59 29.59 -9.58
N ASN A 165 -13.66 28.66 -9.85
CA ASN A 165 -13.85 27.24 -9.59
C ASN A 165 -13.62 26.89 -8.11
N GLY A 166 -12.66 27.56 -7.46
CA GLY A 166 -12.31 27.30 -6.07
C GLY A 166 -11.33 26.13 -5.90
N LYS A 167 -11.59 25.23 -4.95
CA LYS A 167 -10.74 24.05 -4.71
C LYS A 167 -10.85 23.03 -5.87
N PRO A 168 -9.83 22.19 -6.10
CA PRO A 168 -8.49 22.15 -5.51
C PRO A 168 -7.55 23.25 -6.03
N ASN A 169 -6.45 23.51 -5.30
CA ASN A 169 -5.45 24.48 -5.75
C ASN A 169 -4.75 23.97 -7.01
N ALA A 170 -4.58 24.85 -8.00
CA ALA A 170 -3.81 24.54 -9.21
C ALA A 170 -2.37 24.10 -8.89
N ILE A 171 -1.75 24.68 -7.85
CA ILE A 171 -0.43 24.27 -7.37
C ILE A 171 -0.59 23.05 -6.44
N TYR A 172 -0.08 21.89 -6.87
CA TYR A 172 -0.31 20.60 -6.19
C TYR A 172 0.23 20.57 -4.75
N ARG A 173 1.43 21.10 -4.49
CA ARG A 173 1.97 21.19 -3.11
C ARG A 173 1.16 22.06 -2.15
N LYS A 174 0.21 22.87 -2.65
CA LYS A 174 -0.72 23.66 -1.81
C LYS A 174 -2.01 22.91 -1.50
N ASN A 175 -2.22 21.74 -2.09
CA ASN A 175 -3.33 20.85 -1.77
C ASN A 175 -2.91 19.91 -0.63
N ALA A 176 -3.61 19.99 0.50
CA ALA A 176 -3.33 19.18 1.68
C ALA A 176 -3.45 17.68 1.39
N MET A 177 -4.35 17.25 0.51
CA MET A 177 -4.52 15.84 0.16
C MET A 177 -3.32 15.33 -0.64
N SER A 178 -2.81 16.13 -1.59
CA SER A 178 -1.62 15.78 -2.37
C SER A 178 -0.40 15.58 -1.48
N VAL A 179 -0.18 16.48 -0.52
CA VAL A 179 0.94 16.38 0.43
C VAL A 179 0.73 15.20 1.38
N THR A 180 -0.47 15.02 1.92
CA THR A 180 -0.78 13.94 2.87
C THR A 180 -0.61 12.56 2.23
N SER A 181 -1.10 12.38 1.01
CA SER A 181 -0.92 11.14 0.24
C SER A 181 0.57 10.83 0.04
N SER A 182 1.36 11.80 -0.43
CA SER A 182 2.81 11.64 -0.60
C SER A 182 3.55 11.26 0.70
N VAL A 183 3.25 11.94 1.82
CA VAL A 183 3.90 11.65 3.11
C VAL A 183 3.55 10.25 3.62
N LEU A 184 2.29 9.85 3.54
CA LEU A 184 1.86 8.51 3.96
C LEU A 184 2.46 7.43 3.07
N LEU A 185 2.59 7.70 1.77
CA LEU A 185 3.21 6.76 0.83
C LEU A 185 4.67 6.49 1.18
N TRP A 186 5.44 7.52 1.60
CA TRP A 186 6.81 7.32 2.09
C TRP A 186 6.89 6.46 3.34
N LEU A 187 5.95 6.60 4.28
CA LEU A 187 5.84 5.66 5.41
C LEU A 187 5.51 4.24 4.93
N GLY A 188 4.66 4.14 3.91
CA GLY A 188 4.37 2.92 3.17
C GLY A 188 5.63 2.27 2.59
N VAL A 189 6.50 3.03 1.93
CA VAL A 189 7.79 2.54 1.38
C VAL A 189 8.63 1.90 2.48
N VAL A 190 8.84 2.59 3.60
CA VAL A 190 9.65 2.05 4.70
C VAL A 190 9.03 0.76 5.23
N ALA A 191 7.70 0.73 5.37
CA ALA A 191 6.98 -0.44 5.85
C ALA A 191 6.98 -1.61 4.85
N THR A 192 6.87 -1.38 3.54
CA THR A 192 6.91 -2.43 2.52
C THR A 192 8.29 -3.06 2.41
N PHE A 193 9.37 -2.26 2.39
CA PHE A 193 10.74 -2.80 2.44
C PHE A 193 11.01 -3.58 3.73
N SER A 194 10.55 -3.07 4.87
CA SER A 194 10.67 -3.78 6.16
C SER A 194 9.90 -5.10 6.13
N SER A 195 8.71 -5.10 5.54
CA SER A 195 7.88 -6.30 5.36
C SER A 195 8.58 -7.34 4.48
N THR A 196 9.14 -6.92 3.34
CA THR A 196 9.91 -7.79 2.44
C THR A 196 11.09 -8.43 3.18
N TYR A 197 11.86 -7.63 3.93
CA TYR A 197 13.01 -8.12 4.70
C TYR A 197 12.59 -9.14 5.77
N ILE A 198 11.55 -8.85 6.54
CA ILE A 198 11.06 -9.75 7.60
C ILE A 198 10.54 -11.06 7.00
N MET A 199 9.84 -10.99 5.86
CA MET A 199 9.36 -12.19 5.17
C MET A 199 10.55 -13.08 4.76
N TRP A 200 11.60 -12.48 4.19
CA TRP A 200 12.79 -13.24 3.77
C TRP A 200 13.49 -13.90 4.95
N LYS A 201 13.65 -13.15 6.06
CA LYS A 201 14.24 -13.66 7.29
C LYS A 201 13.42 -14.77 7.92
N SER A 202 12.09 -14.66 7.89
CA SER A 202 11.21 -15.75 8.33
C SER A 202 11.45 -16.99 7.51
N HIS A 203 11.46 -16.90 6.18
CA HIS A 203 11.62 -18.07 5.33
C HIS A 203 12.97 -18.76 5.56
N GLN A 204 14.04 -18.00 5.80
CA GLN A 204 15.35 -18.57 6.16
C GLN A 204 15.31 -19.33 7.49
N HIS A 205 14.69 -18.75 8.53
CA HIS A 205 14.51 -19.44 9.81
C HIS A 205 13.63 -20.70 9.66
N ASP A 206 12.57 -20.61 8.87
CA ASP A 206 11.64 -21.72 8.64
C ASP A 206 12.31 -22.86 7.86
N ASP A 207 13.26 -22.55 6.96
CA ASP A 207 14.06 -23.54 6.22
C ASP A 207 15.07 -24.28 7.12
N GLU A 208 15.63 -23.61 8.14
CA GLU A 208 16.65 -24.19 9.03
C GLU A 208 16.07 -24.83 10.30
N PHE A 209 15.06 -24.23 10.91
CA PHE A 209 14.57 -24.59 12.24
C PHE A 209 13.08 -24.91 12.29
N GLY A 210 12.32 -24.70 11.20
CA GLY A 210 10.87 -24.75 11.20
C GLY A 210 10.22 -23.52 11.86
N PRO A 211 8.87 -23.47 11.91
CA PRO A 211 8.11 -22.23 12.20
C PRO A 211 8.15 -21.77 13.67
N TRP A 212 8.66 -22.61 14.56
CA TRP A 212 8.67 -22.39 16.00
C TRP A 212 9.78 -21.43 16.43
N SER A 213 9.48 -20.60 17.44
CA SER A 213 10.51 -19.79 18.08
C SER A 213 11.44 -20.67 18.92
N ALA A 214 12.73 -20.31 19.02
CA ALA A 214 13.72 -21.04 19.81
C ALA A 214 13.28 -21.22 21.29
N LYS A 215 12.62 -20.20 21.86
CA LYS A 215 12.09 -20.23 23.24
C LYS A 215 10.92 -21.19 23.45
N TYR A 216 10.19 -21.55 22.39
CA TYR A 216 9.06 -22.48 22.51
C TYR A 216 9.52 -23.94 22.40
N LYS A 217 10.54 -24.22 21.58
CA LYS A 217 11.19 -25.55 21.53
C LYS A 217 11.78 -25.96 22.89
N GLU A 218 12.33 -25.01 23.64
CA GLU A 218 12.88 -25.24 24.98
C GLU A 218 11.81 -25.61 26.02
N ASN A 219 10.58 -25.11 25.86
CA ASN A 219 9.46 -25.41 26.75
C ASN A 219 8.72 -26.72 26.40
N GLU A 220 8.83 -27.22 25.17
CA GLU A 220 8.32 -28.55 24.79
C GLU A 220 9.30 -29.69 25.14
N ASN A 221 10.61 -29.40 25.27
CA ASN A 221 11.62 -30.33 25.74
C ASN A 221 12.22 -29.91 27.10
N PRO A 222 11.50 -30.07 28.23
CA PRO A 222 12.03 -29.76 29.56
C PRO A 222 13.06 -30.78 30.07
N GLN A 223 13.67 -31.61 29.21
CA GLN A 223 14.68 -32.60 29.60
C GLN A 223 15.87 -32.61 28.64
N SER A 224 16.89 -31.86 29.03
CA SER A 224 18.28 -32.31 28.98
C SER A 224 18.92 -31.99 30.33
#